data_AF-A0A7X8U9L4-F1
#
_entry.id   AF-A0A7X8U9L4-F1
#
_cell.length_a   1.000
_cell.length_b   1.000
_cell.length_c   1.000
_cell.angle_alpha   90.00
_cell.angle_beta   90.00
_cell.angle_gamma   90.00
#
_symmetry.space_group_name_H-M   'P 1'
#
loop_
_entity.id
_entity.type
_entity.pdbx_description
1 polymer ?
#
loop_
_entity_poly.entity_id
_entity_poly.type
_entity_poly.pdbx_seq_one_letter_code
_entity_poly.pdbx_strand_id
1 'polypeptide(L)'
;MANKITVSLKAEHLGYLGKACGHGLTELSPLNGQGAELSGSEIDELKKMRVLDGAGSITDGFKPALESLASANAFARTRLTRGRGLLEYVVFFSPAGLPCSLLTESDGLLLNYPADSRDFMPLLEELLGISSLSNLDFEAAWEHNQAIVMAAALDITRRALLQALVDGSDMVNAEFSPEDIYQWLTRPADDAQWLSSVLKGIVPPFDLELSTIINSLDKLAQNGFAVKQENGFVLSEPAATLASRFMLVDKLMSMRAGVDSNGQVVQVGFICVSSGVNDLLLLEADENKLFVETASAQQILNFARHFLSEPMQLTNKSKEVAASNVSLTPDEPVTYQCSACGGAIAATAKFCGKCGNPVKLAPKFCGKCGAEFEEGTRFCGECGSPL
;
A
#
# COMPACT_ATOMS: atom_id res chain seq x y z
N MET A 1 -5.25 -23.82 24.29
CA MET A 1 -5.50 -22.48 23.69
C MET A 1 -4.44 -21.55 24.27
N ALA A 2 -3.68 -20.85 23.44
CA ALA A 2 -2.80 -19.79 23.94
C ALA A 2 -3.66 -18.71 24.63
N ASN A 3 -3.21 -18.18 25.77
CA ASN A 3 -3.92 -17.09 26.43
C ASN A 3 -3.91 -15.86 25.53
N LYS A 4 -5.10 -15.34 25.19
CA LYS A 4 -5.23 -14.07 24.47
C LYS A 4 -4.89 -12.93 25.42
N ILE A 5 -4.00 -12.06 25.01
CA ILE A 5 -3.54 -10.87 25.72
C ILE A 5 -3.93 -9.66 24.88
N THR A 6 -4.67 -8.74 25.48
CA THR A 6 -5.01 -7.44 24.90
C THR A 6 -4.78 -6.40 25.99
N VAL A 7 -3.86 -5.46 25.76
CA VAL A 7 -3.49 -4.45 26.76
C VAL A 7 -3.10 -3.13 26.11
N SER A 8 -3.60 -2.01 26.64
CA SER A 8 -3.20 -0.67 26.20
C SER A 8 -1.97 -0.22 26.98
N LEU A 9 -0.88 0.05 26.27
CA LEU A 9 0.42 0.48 26.81
C LEU A 9 0.72 1.91 26.38
N LYS A 10 1.48 2.65 27.18
CA LYS A 10 2.08 3.92 26.75
C LYS A 10 3.44 3.65 26.11
N ALA A 11 3.96 4.61 25.36
CA ALA A 11 5.26 4.48 24.72
C ALA A 11 6.39 4.22 25.75
N GLU A 12 6.36 4.91 26.90
CA GLU A 12 7.31 4.70 28.00
C GLU A 12 7.28 3.27 28.58
N HIS A 13 6.12 2.61 28.55
CA HIS A 13 5.99 1.23 29.03
C HIS A 13 6.85 0.27 28.21
N LEU A 14 6.98 0.47 26.88
CA LEU A 14 7.80 -0.40 26.04
C LEU A 14 9.29 -0.32 26.41
N GLY A 15 9.81 0.88 26.68
CA GLY A 15 11.19 1.07 27.12
C GLY A 15 11.46 0.40 28.47
N TYR A 16 10.52 0.51 29.41
CA TYR A 16 10.60 -0.19 30.70
C TYR A 16 10.57 -1.71 30.53
N LEU A 17 9.66 -2.22 29.70
CA LEU A 17 9.52 -3.66 29.42
C LEU A 17 10.76 -4.23 28.74
N GLY A 18 11.43 -3.48 27.86
CA GLY A 18 12.70 -3.88 27.28
C GLY A 18 13.78 -4.07 28.34
N LYS A 19 13.92 -3.12 29.27
CA LYS A 19 14.85 -3.24 30.41
C LYS A 19 14.51 -4.42 31.32
N ALA A 20 13.22 -4.64 31.59
CA ALA A 20 12.74 -5.75 32.42
C ALA A 20 12.92 -7.12 31.76
N CYS A 21 12.82 -7.20 30.43
CA CYS A 21 13.12 -8.40 29.65
C CYS A 21 14.61 -8.79 29.73
N GLY A 22 15.48 -7.78 29.88
CA GLY A 22 16.93 -7.98 30.04
C GLY A 22 17.66 -8.18 28.71
N HIS A 23 18.18 -9.39 28.48
CA HIS A 23 19.01 -9.76 27.31
C HIS A 23 18.21 -10.51 26.23
N GLY A 24 18.70 -10.48 24.99
CA GLY A 24 18.11 -11.23 23.87
C GLY A 24 17.12 -10.44 23.02
N LEU A 25 17.11 -9.11 23.13
CA LEU A 25 16.41 -8.24 22.20
C LEU A 25 17.12 -8.29 20.84
N THR A 26 16.38 -8.62 19.79
CA THR A 26 16.85 -8.55 18.39
C THR A 26 16.84 -7.11 17.90
N GLU A 27 17.53 -6.78 16.80
CA GLU A 27 17.52 -5.44 16.18
C GLU A 27 16.10 -4.96 15.84
N LEU A 28 15.20 -5.88 15.44
CA LEU A 28 13.81 -5.57 15.06
C LEU A 28 12.85 -5.53 16.25
N SER A 29 13.31 -5.81 17.46
CA SER A 29 12.47 -5.74 18.66
C SER A 29 12.02 -4.29 18.91
N PRO A 30 10.70 -4.04 19.11
CA PRO A 30 10.22 -2.71 19.46
C PRO A 30 10.58 -2.32 20.90
N LEU A 31 11.22 -3.21 21.66
CA LEU A 31 11.66 -2.99 23.03
C LEU A 31 13.08 -2.38 23.12
N ASN A 32 13.78 -2.18 21.99
CA ASN A 32 15.12 -1.58 21.92
C ASN A 32 15.19 -0.07 22.24
N GLY A 33 14.12 0.52 22.78
CA GLY A 33 14.11 1.93 23.17
C GLY A 33 15.02 2.23 24.36
N GLN A 34 15.42 3.50 24.52
CA GLN A 34 16.09 3.94 25.75
C GLN A 34 15.14 3.73 26.93
N GLY A 35 15.57 2.94 27.91
CA GLY A 35 14.73 2.51 29.03
C GLY A 35 14.20 3.72 29.81
N ALA A 36 12.88 3.93 29.75
CA ALA A 36 12.21 4.94 30.55
C ALA A 36 12.16 4.49 32.02
N GLU A 37 12.53 5.39 32.94
CA GLU A 37 12.18 5.20 34.34
C GLU A 37 10.71 5.56 34.53
N LEU A 38 9.91 4.58 34.93
CA LEU A 38 8.49 4.79 35.21
C LEU A 38 8.29 5.33 36.63
N SER A 39 7.37 6.26 36.76
CA SER A 39 6.80 6.70 38.03
C SER A 39 6.07 5.56 38.75
N GLY A 40 5.86 5.72 40.06
CA GLY A 40 5.10 4.73 40.85
C GLY A 40 3.68 4.50 40.32
N SER A 41 3.03 5.56 39.81
CA SER A 41 1.70 5.47 39.19
C SER A 41 1.69 4.63 37.92
N GLU A 42 2.70 4.76 37.05
CA GLU A 42 2.80 3.97 35.80
C GLU A 42 3.12 2.50 36.09
N ILE A 43 3.95 2.23 37.10
CA ILE A 43 4.17 0.85 37.58
C ILE A 43 2.87 0.24 38.10
N ASP A 44 2.10 1.00 38.88
CA ASP A 44 0.79 0.53 39.38
C ASP A 44 -0.23 0.31 38.26
N GLU A 45 -0.18 1.11 37.18
CA GLU A 45 -0.96 0.88 35.97
C GLU A 45 -0.60 -0.47 35.33
N LEU A 46 0.69 -0.78 35.14
CA LEU A 46 1.16 -2.07 34.62
C LEU A 46 0.76 -3.25 35.51
N LYS A 47 0.73 -3.07 36.84
CA LYS A 47 0.23 -4.08 37.79
C LYS A 47 -1.28 -4.31 37.63
N LYS A 48 -2.07 -3.24 37.51
CA LYS A 48 -3.53 -3.34 37.27
C LYS A 48 -3.85 -4.07 35.97
N MET A 49 -3.04 -3.86 34.94
CA MET A 49 -3.12 -4.55 33.65
C MET A 49 -2.60 -6.00 33.68
N ARG A 50 -2.08 -6.47 34.84
CA ARG A 50 -1.46 -7.78 35.02
C ARG A 50 -0.25 -8.01 34.11
N VAL A 51 0.40 -6.93 33.66
CA VAL A 51 1.70 -6.98 32.97
C VAL A 51 2.80 -7.26 33.98
N LEU A 52 2.72 -6.59 35.14
CA LEU A 52 3.58 -6.81 36.30
C LEU A 52 2.82 -7.47 37.46
N ASP A 53 3.53 -8.24 38.28
CA ASP A 53 3.03 -8.78 39.54
C ASP A 53 3.17 -7.76 40.69
N GLY A 54 2.76 -8.15 41.91
CA GLY A 54 2.86 -7.28 43.08
C GLY A 54 4.30 -6.84 43.41
N ALA A 55 5.29 -7.67 43.08
CA ALA A 55 6.72 -7.41 43.28
C ALA A 55 7.33 -6.55 42.16
N GLY A 56 6.60 -6.30 41.06
CA GLY A 56 7.09 -5.55 39.90
C GLY A 56 7.80 -6.40 38.85
N SER A 57 7.67 -7.74 38.92
CA SER A 57 8.20 -8.66 37.91
C SER A 57 7.18 -8.92 36.81
N ILE A 58 7.63 -9.27 35.61
CA ILE A 58 6.75 -9.68 34.50
C ILE A 58 5.92 -10.90 34.89
N THR A 59 4.61 -10.87 34.65
CA THR A 59 3.73 -12.01 34.95
C THR A 59 3.91 -13.16 33.94
N ASP A 60 3.71 -14.40 34.40
CA ASP A 60 3.69 -15.58 33.51
C ASP A 60 2.63 -15.47 32.40
N GLY A 61 1.54 -14.74 32.67
CA GLY A 61 0.47 -14.50 31.70
C GLY A 61 0.89 -13.56 30.57
N PHE A 62 1.76 -12.59 30.83
CA PHE A 62 2.23 -11.63 29.83
C PHE A 62 3.52 -12.06 29.13
N LYS A 63 4.32 -12.91 29.78
CA LYS A 63 5.62 -13.38 29.30
C LYS A 63 5.64 -13.83 27.83
N PRO A 64 4.66 -14.59 27.29
CA PRO A 64 4.68 -15.01 25.89
C PRO A 64 4.60 -13.84 24.88
N ALA A 65 3.86 -12.77 25.21
CA ALA A 65 3.79 -11.58 24.37
C ALA A 65 5.11 -10.80 24.41
N LEU A 66 5.70 -10.68 25.60
CA LEU A 66 7.01 -10.02 25.78
C LEU A 66 8.11 -10.76 25.02
N GLU A 67 8.16 -12.10 25.11
CA GLU A 67 9.13 -12.94 24.39
C GLU A 67 8.97 -12.82 22.87
N SER A 68 7.72 -12.76 22.37
CA SER A 68 7.45 -12.57 20.95
C SER A 68 7.96 -11.22 20.43
N LEU A 69 7.76 -10.14 21.18
CA LEU A 69 8.31 -8.82 20.84
C LEU A 69 9.84 -8.78 20.97
N ALA A 70 10.38 -9.35 22.04
CA ALA A 70 11.82 -9.38 22.31
C ALA A 70 12.62 -10.13 21.24
N SER A 71 12.11 -11.27 20.79
CA SER A 71 12.75 -12.16 19.82
C SER A 71 12.29 -11.94 18.37
N ALA A 72 11.61 -10.82 18.10
CA ALA A 72 11.06 -10.54 16.78
C ALA A 72 12.16 -10.48 15.72
N ASN A 73 12.10 -11.34 14.71
CA ASN A 73 13.06 -11.35 13.60
C ASN A 73 12.42 -10.94 12.27
N ALA A 74 11.12 -10.64 12.28
CA ALA A 74 10.42 -10.06 11.16
C ALA A 74 9.29 -9.15 11.64
N PHE A 75 8.90 -8.21 10.79
CA PHE A 75 7.74 -7.35 11.04
C PHE A 75 6.96 -7.09 9.75
N ALA A 76 5.69 -6.73 9.91
CA ALA A 76 4.88 -6.11 8.88
C ALA A 76 4.17 -4.90 9.47
N ARG A 77 4.29 -3.76 8.80
CA ARG A 77 3.79 -2.47 9.25
C ARG A 77 2.90 -1.85 8.20
N THR A 78 1.75 -1.36 8.65
CA THR A 78 0.91 -0.44 7.90
C THR A 78 0.86 0.91 8.61
N ARG A 79 1.14 1.99 7.88
CA ARG A 79 0.92 3.37 8.31
C ARG A 79 -0.10 4.03 7.40
N LEU A 80 -1.05 4.76 7.96
CA LEU A 80 -2.11 5.41 7.18
C LEU A 80 -2.43 6.78 7.76
N THR A 81 -2.49 7.80 6.89
CA THR A 81 -2.94 9.13 7.30
C THR A 81 -4.43 9.12 7.63
N ARG A 82 -4.79 9.66 8.79
CA ARG A 82 -6.17 9.92 9.22
C ARG A 82 -6.31 11.42 9.46
N GLY A 83 -7.51 11.98 9.27
CA GLY A 83 -7.73 13.44 9.22
C GLY A 83 -6.95 14.30 10.25
N ARG A 84 -6.82 13.85 11.51
CA ARG A 84 -5.86 14.42 12.47
C ARG A 84 -5.02 13.32 13.13
N GLY A 85 -4.13 12.67 12.39
CA GLY A 85 -3.16 11.75 12.96
C GLY A 85 -2.67 10.69 12.01
N LEU A 86 -1.80 9.83 12.53
CA LEU A 86 -1.27 8.69 11.82
C LEU A 86 -1.74 7.43 12.54
N LEU A 87 -2.42 6.55 11.82
CA LEU A 87 -2.65 5.18 12.27
C LEU A 87 -1.41 4.38 11.94
N GLU A 88 -0.83 3.70 12.93
CA GLU A 88 0.25 2.74 12.71
C GLU A 88 -0.16 1.41 13.33
N TYR A 89 -0.07 0.36 12.52
CA TYR A 89 -0.30 -1.02 12.94
C TYR A 89 0.94 -1.83 12.56
N VAL A 90 1.54 -2.49 13.53
CA VAL A 90 2.73 -3.33 13.33
C VAL A 90 2.46 -4.70 13.88
N VAL A 91 2.77 -5.74 13.10
CA VAL A 91 2.82 -7.14 13.55
C VAL A 91 4.27 -7.56 13.58
N PHE A 92 4.71 -8.07 14.72
CA PHE A 92 6.02 -8.64 14.95
C PHE A 92 5.93 -10.16 14.97
N PHE A 93 6.89 -10.80 14.31
CA PHE A 93 6.95 -12.24 14.13
C PHE A 93 8.25 -12.74 14.73
N SER A 94 8.15 -13.86 15.45
CA SER A 94 9.29 -14.51 16.10
C SER A 94 9.36 -15.97 15.66
N PRO A 95 10.54 -16.61 15.60
CA PRO A 95 10.66 -18.01 15.19
C PRO A 95 10.00 -19.00 16.15
N ALA A 96 9.94 -18.65 17.44
CA ALA A 96 9.55 -19.57 18.52
C ALA A 96 8.18 -19.24 19.15
N GLY A 97 7.56 -18.11 18.78
CA GLY A 97 6.33 -17.62 19.39
C GLY A 97 5.28 -17.21 18.36
N LEU A 98 4.03 -17.09 18.82
CA LEU A 98 2.94 -16.52 18.02
C LEU A 98 3.20 -15.02 17.77
N PRO A 99 2.66 -14.43 16.68
CA PRO A 99 2.88 -13.03 16.37
C PRO A 99 2.29 -12.11 17.45
N CYS A 100 2.88 -10.94 17.63
CA CYS A 100 2.41 -9.91 18.54
C CYS A 100 2.21 -8.60 17.77
N SER A 101 1.13 -7.87 18.00
CA SER A 101 0.85 -6.63 17.27
C SER A 101 0.74 -5.43 18.18
N LEU A 102 1.11 -4.27 17.64
CA LEU A 102 0.95 -2.96 18.25
C LEU A 102 0.13 -2.07 17.31
N LEU A 103 -0.96 -1.48 17.82
CA LEU A 103 -1.80 -0.52 17.11
C LEU A 103 -1.77 0.82 17.84
N THR A 104 -1.50 1.92 17.14
CA THR A 104 -1.54 3.26 17.75
C THR A 104 -2.96 3.68 18.12
N GLU A 105 -3.12 4.11 19.38
CA GLU A 105 -4.33 4.72 19.94
C GLU A 105 -4.09 6.21 20.26
N SER A 106 -5.12 6.93 20.69
CA SER A 106 -5.02 8.37 20.99
C SER A 106 -4.01 8.72 22.10
N ASP A 107 -3.78 7.80 23.04
CA ASP A 107 -2.99 7.99 24.26
C ASP A 107 -2.04 6.82 24.53
N GLY A 108 -1.74 6.00 23.51
CA GLY A 108 -0.86 4.85 23.67
C GLY A 108 -0.86 3.88 22.49
N LEU A 109 -0.69 2.61 22.81
CA LEU A 109 -0.52 1.49 21.91
C LEU A 109 -1.36 0.31 22.42
N LEU A 110 -2.26 -0.20 21.59
CA LEU A 110 -2.95 -1.45 21.88
C LEU A 110 -2.07 -2.63 21.45
N LEU A 111 -1.63 -3.43 22.42
CA LEU A 111 -0.92 -4.68 22.20
C LEU A 111 -1.92 -5.84 22.10
N ASN A 112 -1.79 -6.67 21.06
CA ASN A 112 -2.52 -7.93 20.95
C ASN A 112 -1.60 -9.13 20.73
N TYR A 113 -1.81 -10.20 21.50
CA TYR A 113 -1.13 -11.49 21.36
C TYR A 113 -2.10 -12.67 21.58
N PRO A 114 -2.10 -13.71 20.72
CA PRO A 114 -1.49 -13.67 19.40
C PRO A 114 -2.16 -12.59 18.54
N ALA A 115 -1.39 -11.94 17.68
CA ALA A 115 -1.92 -11.05 16.67
C ALA A 115 -2.68 -11.86 15.62
N ASP A 116 -3.86 -11.38 15.25
CA ASP A 116 -4.62 -11.91 14.12
C ASP A 116 -4.82 -10.78 13.11
N SER A 117 -4.20 -10.90 11.94
CA SER A 117 -4.29 -9.87 10.91
C SER A 117 -5.73 -9.63 10.45
N ARG A 118 -6.62 -10.62 10.62
CA ARG A 118 -8.05 -10.50 10.32
C ARG A 118 -8.76 -9.49 11.22
N ASP A 119 -8.19 -9.14 12.37
CA ASP A 119 -8.75 -8.11 13.26
C ASP A 119 -8.50 -6.69 12.70
N PHE A 120 -7.44 -6.50 11.91
CA PHE A 120 -7.09 -5.19 11.31
C PHE A 120 -7.68 -4.99 9.91
N MET A 121 -7.89 -6.07 9.15
CA MET A 121 -8.39 -5.99 7.77
C MET A 121 -9.72 -5.22 7.63
N PRO A 122 -10.75 -5.39 8.48
CA PRO A 122 -11.99 -4.64 8.36
C PRO A 122 -11.79 -3.11 8.40
N LEU A 123 -10.81 -2.64 9.17
CA LEU A 123 -10.47 -1.21 9.22
C LEU A 123 -9.82 -0.75 7.90
N LEU A 124 -8.96 -1.56 7.29
CA LEU A 124 -8.40 -1.23 5.97
C LEU A 124 -9.48 -1.25 4.89
N GLU A 125 -10.40 -2.21 4.95
CA GLU A 125 -11.56 -2.30 4.03
C GLU A 125 -12.48 -1.08 4.17
N GLU A 126 -12.71 -0.60 5.39
CA GLU A 126 -13.47 0.64 5.63
C GLU A 126 -12.76 1.87 5.04
N LEU A 127 -11.43 1.94 5.14
CA LEU A 127 -10.66 3.13 4.79
C LEU A 127 -10.26 3.20 3.30
N LEU A 128 -10.04 2.06 2.65
CA LEU A 128 -9.66 1.97 1.24
C LEU A 128 -10.85 1.59 0.34
N GLY A 129 -11.90 1.00 0.91
CA GLY A 129 -12.93 0.28 0.18
C GLY A 129 -12.50 -1.14 -0.22
N ILE A 130 -13.41 -1.86 -0.89
CA ILE A 130 -13.23 -3.27 -1.30
C ILE A 130 -13.38 -3.48 -2.81
N SER A 131 -13.34 -2.39 -3.58
CA SER A 131 -13.54 -2.41 -5.01
C SER A 131 -12.42 -3.18 -5.72
N SER A 132 -12.78 -4.02 -6.68
CA SER A 132 -11.85 -4.65 -7.62
C SER A 132 -11.60 -3.78 -8.87
N LEU A 133 -12.22 -2.61 -8.95
CA LEU A 133 -12.09 -1.70 -10.08
C LEU A 133 -10.97 -0.68 -9.83
N SER A 134 -10.20 -0.40 -10.87
CA SER A 134 -9.37 0.81 -11.00
C SER A 134 -10.00 1.67 -12.09
N ASN A 135 -10.13 2.99 -11.86
CA ASN A 135 -10.71 3.89 -12.87
C ASN A 135 -9.75 4.24 -14.01
N LEU A 136 -8.47 3.95 -13.83
CA LEU A 136 -7.40 4.23 -14.78
C LEU A 136 -6.48 3.03 -14.85
N ASP A 137 -5.96 2.75 -16.04
CA ASP A 137 -4.86 1.83 -16.27
C ASP A 137 -3.62 2.68 -16.60
N PHE A 138 -2.76 2.88 -15.60
CA PHE A 138 -1.55 3.68 -15.71
C PHE A 138 -0.41 2.93 -15.05
N GLU A 139 0.69 2.76 -15.79
CA GLU A 139 1.92 2.15 -15.32
C GLU A 139 3.11 2.95 -15.83
N ALA A 140 4.12 3.14 -14.98
CA ALA A 140 5.35 3.80 -15.34
C ALA A 140 6.54 3.31 -14.50
N ALA A 141 7.72 3.36 -15.10
CA ALA A 141 8.99 3.15 -14.41
C ALA A 141 9.95 4.29 -14.74
N TRP A 142 10.24 5.15 -13.76
CA TRP A 142 11.03 6.35 -13.92
C TRP A 142 12.36 6.25 -13.17
N GLU A 143 13.43 6.78 -13.76
CA GLU A 143 14.64 7.11 -12.98
C GLU A 143 14.25 8.11 -11.87
N HIS A 144 14.94 8.10 -10.73
CA HIS A 144 14.57 8.95 -9.58
C HIS A 144 14.45 10.45 -9.94
N ASN A 145 15.35 10.96 -10.78
CA ASN A 145 15.28 12.35 -11.25
C ASN A 145 14.04 12.62 -12.11
N GLN A 146 13.69 11.68 -13.00
CA GLN A 146 12.48 11.77 -13.82
C GLN A 146 11.23 11.74 -12.93
N ALA A 147 11.22 10.91 -11.89
CA ALA A 147 10.08 10.80 -10.98
C ALA A 147 9.76 12.12 -10.26
N ILE A 148 10.77 12.82 -9.74
CA ILE A 148 10.58 14.12 -9.08
C ILE A 148 10.08 15.20 -10.06
N VAL A 149 10.65 15.24 -11.27
CA VAL A 149 10.21 16.17 -12.32
C VAL A 149 8.79 15.87 -12.78
N MET A 150 8.44 14.59 -12.96
CA MET A 150 7.11 14.17 -13.34
C MET A 150 6.08 14.50 -12.25
N ALA A 151 6.42 14.28 -10.98
CA ALA A 151 5.54 14.65 -9.87
C ALA A 151 5.31 16.17 -9.77
N ALA A 152 6.33 16.99 -10.05
CA ALA A 152 6.16 18.43 -10.14
C ALA A 152 5.24 18.84 -11.29
N ALA A 153 5.39 18.23 -12.47
CA ALA A 153 4.50 18.46 -13.62
C ALA A 153 3.06 18.07 -13.30
N LEU A 154 2.84 16.88 -12.70
CA LEU A 154 1.54 16.44 -12.21
C LEU A 154 0.94 17.44 -11.22
N ASP A 155 1.72 17.90 -10.26
CA ASP A 155 1.26 18.85 -9.24
C ASP A 155 0.91 20.23 -9.81
N ILE A 156 1.69 20.75 -10.76
CA ILE A 156 1.38 22.00 -11.48
C ILE A 156 0.03 21.85 -12.20
N THR A 157 -0.15 20.77 -12.95
CA THR A 157 -1.40 20.51 -13.66
C THR A 157 -2.58 20.32 -12.69
N ARG A 158 -2.40 19.54 -11.62
CA ARG A 158 -3.42 19.37 -10.56
C ARG A 158 -3.85 20.71 -9.96
N ARG A 159 -2.89 21.60 -9.67
CA ARG A 159 -3.17 22.94 -9.16
C ARG A 159 -3.95 23.78 -10.17
N ALA A 160 -3.59 23.73 -11.45
CA ALA A 160 -4.30 24.46 -12.51
C ALA A 160 -5.74 23.95 -12.67
N LEU A 161 -5.96 22.64 -12.65
CA LEU A 161 -7.30 22.03 -12.71
C LEU A 161 -8.16 22.45 -11.51
N LEU A 162 -7.60 22.44 -10.30
CA LEU A 162 -8.29 22.92 -9.10
C LEU A 162 -8.63 24.41 -9.19
N GLN A 163 -7.73 25.23 -9.74
CA GLN A 163 -8.00 26.65 -9.97
C GLN A 163 -9.14 26.86 -10.98
N ALA A 164 -9.14 26.11 -12.09
CA ALA A 164 -10.21 26.17 -13.09
C ALA A 164 -11.59 25.81 -12.50
N LEU A 165 -11.63 24.80 -11.61
CA LEU A 165 -12.84 24.44 -10.85
C LEU A 165 -13.34 25.60 -9.99
N VAL A 166 -12.44 26.32 -9.30
CA VAL A 166 -12.80 27.49 -8.48
C VAL A 166 -13.31 28.63 -9.36
N ASP A 167 -12.68 28.85 -10.51
CA ASP A 167 -13.00 29.95 -11.42
C ASP A 167 -14.23 29.65 -12.30
N GLY A 168 -14.70 28.40 -12.33
CA GLY A 168 -15.79 27.94 -13.19
C GLY A 168 -15.42 27.92 -14.68
N SER A 169 -14.13 27.78 -14.99
CA SER A 169 -13.58 27.72 -16.35
C SER A 169 -13.31 26.29 -16.81
N ASP A 170 -12.97 26.13 -18.09
CA ASP A 170 -12.66 24.81 -18.64
C ASP A 170 -11.39 24.22 -18.01
N MET A 171 -11.49 22.97 -17.57
CA MET A 171 -10.36 22.20 -17.07
C MET A 171 -9.46 21.77 -18.24
N VAL A 172 -8.39 22.52 -18.44
CA VAL A 172 -7.39 22.27 -19.50
C VAL A 172 -6.09 21.72 -18.94
N ASN A 173 -5.40 20.93 -19.76
CA ASN A 173 -4.06 20.45 -19.46
C ASN A 173 -3.09 21.64 -19.45
N ALA A 174 -2.43 21.87 -18.31
CA ALA A 174 -1.58 23.04 -18.12
C ALA A 174 -0.26 22.89 -18.88
N GLU A 175 0.15 23.97 -19.57
CA GLU A 175 1.50 24.09 -20.08
C GLU A 175 2.45 24.52 -18.95
N PHE A 176 3.66 23.98 -18.97
CA PHE A 176 4.72 24.28 -18.00
C PHE A 176 6.09 24.27 -18.67
N SER A 177 6.99 25.10 -18.15
CA SER A 177 8.39 25.20 -18.56
C SER A 177 9.33 24.49 -17.58
N PRO A 178 10.60 24.22 -17.97
CA PRO A 178 11.62 23.79 -17.02
C PRO A 178 11.79 24.74 -15.83
N GLU A 179 11.64 26.04 -16.05
CA GLU A 179 11.68 27.07 -15.02
C GLU A 179 10.50 26.92 -14.05
N ASP A 180 9.29 26.63 -14.53
CA ASP A 180 8.13 26.38 -13.66
C ASP A 180 8.35 25.17 -12.75
N ILE A 181 8.95 24.09 -13.28
CA ILE A 181 9.33 22.90 -12.50
C ILE A 181 10.36 23.27 -11.43
N TYR A 182 11.40 24.03 -11.80
CA TYR A 182 12.41 24.51 -10.85
C TYR A 182 11.79 25.36 -9.74
N GLN A 183 10.93 26.31 -10.10
CA GLN A 183 10.22 27.14 -9.13
C GLN A 183 9.29 26.31 -8.25
N TRP A 184 8.64 25.28 -8.80
CA TRP A 184 7.75 24.39 -8.03
C TRP A 184 8.51 23.62 -6.95
N LEU A 185 9.65 23.02 -7.33
CA LEU A 185 10.45 22.14 -6.48
C LEU A 185 11.22 22.88 -5.38
N THR A 186 11.47 24.19 -5.56
CA THR A 186 12.17 25.07 -4.60
C THR A 186 11.27 25.72 -3.56
N ARG A 187 9.94 25.56 -3.66
CA ARG A 187 9.03 26.13 -2.67
C ARG A 187 9.30 25.54 -1.28
N PRO A 188 9.14 26.34 -0.22
CA PRO A 188 9.37 25.89 1.16
C PRO A 188 8.25 24.97 1.71
N ALA A 189 7.22 24.68 0.90
CA ALA A 189 6.05 23.92 1.32
C ALA A 189 6.26 22.42 1.06
N ASP A 190 6.44 21.66 2.13
CA ASP A 190 6.43 20.19 2.13
C ASP A 190 5.11 19.69 2.71
N ASP A 191 4.08 19.64 1.86
CA ASP A 191 2.75 19.13 2.21
C ASP A 191 2.49 17.83 1.43
N ALA A 192 1.97 16.81 2.11
CA ALA A 192 1.62 15.50 1.53
C ALA A 192 0.54 15.56 0.44
N GLN A 193 -0.14 16.70 0.30
CA GLN A 193 -1.03 17.00 -0.82
C GLN A 193 -0.30 17.02 -2.18
N TRP A 194 1.00 17.31 -2.18
CA TRP A 194 1.83 17.40 -3.38
C TRP A 194 2.59 16.09 -3.60
N LEU A 195 2.43 15.50 -4.78
CA LEU A 195 3.14 14.26 -5.14
C LEU A 195 4.65 14.48 -5.11
N SER A 196 5.13 15.66 -5.50
CA SER A 196 6.55 16.01 -5.42
C SER A 196 7.08 15.93 -3.99
N SER A 197 6.32 16.36 -2.98
CA SER A 197 6.69 16.22 -1.57
C SER A 197 6.61 14.76 -1.10
N VAL A 198 5.61 14.00 -1.54
CA VAL A 198 5.51 12.55 -1.25
C VAL A 198 6.74 11.81 -1.80
N LEU A 199 7.10 12.06 -3.06
CA LEU A 199 8.21 11.37 -3.71
C LEU A 199 9.58 11.76 -3.14
N LYS A 200 9.78 13.02 -2.69
CA LYS A 200 11.00 13.42 -1.96
C LYS A 200 11.26 12.55 -0.71
N GLY A 201 10.22 11.97 -0.10
CA GLY A 201 10.34 11.04 1.02
C GLY A 201 10.60 9.58 0.62
N ILE A 202 10.59 9.26 -0.67
CA ILE A 202 10.72 7.91 -1.23
C ILE A 202 12.05 7.73 -1.95
N VAL A 203 12.40 8.69 -2.81
CA VAL A 203 13.58 8.60 -3.68
C VAL A 203 14.78 9.36 -3.07
N PRO A 204 16.02 9.07 -3.51
CA PRO A 204 17.22 9.79 -3.05
C PRO A 204 17.14 11.30 -3.31
N PRO A 205 17.96 12.10 -2.61
CA PRO A 205 18.02 13.55 -2.82
C PRO A 205 18.21 13.91 -4.30
N PHE A 206 17.34 14.78 -4.78
CA PHE A 206 17.31 15.23 -6.17
C PHE A 206 18.34 16.36 -6.40
N ASP A 207 19.07 16.28 -7.50
CA ASP A 207 19.95 17.35 -7.95
C ASP A 207 19.14 18.44 -8.66
N LEU A 208 19.01 19.58 -8.00
CA LEU A 208 18.15 20.67 -8.42
C LEU A 208 18.86 21.64 -9.37
N GLU A 209 19.39 21.11 -10.47
CA GLU A 209 19.93 21.88 -11.59
C GLU A 209 18.95 21.94 -12.76
N LEU A 210 18.88 23.10 -13.43
CA LEU A 210 17.98 23.29 -14.57
C LEU A 210 18.31 22.35 -15.74
N SER A 211 19.61 22.05 -15.95
CA SER A 211 20.09 21.04 -16.90
C SER A 211 19.50 19.65 -16.63
N THR A 212 19.50 19.23 -15.37
CA THR A 212 18.93 17.95 -14.91
C THR A 212 17.42 17.91 -15.12
N ILE A 213 16.71 19.01 -14.86
CA ILE A 213 15.28 19.15 -15.12
C ILE A 213 14.98 19.04 -16.63
N ILE A 214 15.69 19.79 -17.47
CA ILE A 214 15.51 19.78 -18.93
C ILE A 214 15.73 18.37 -19.48
N ASN A 215 16.83 17.72 -19.10
CA ASN A 215 17.14 16.37 -19.57
C ASN A 215 16.08 15.35 -19.12
N SER A 216 15.55 15.50 -17.90
CA SER A 216 14.46 14.66 -17.40
C SER A 216 13.16 14.88 -18.18
N LEU A 217 12.80 16.13 -18.49
CA LEU A 217 11.62 16.45 -19.31
C LEU A 217 11.73 15.91 -20.73
N ASP A 218 12.89 16.05 -21.38
CA ASP A 218 13.11 15.52 -22.73
C ASP A 218 12.99 13.98 -22.73
N LYS A 219 13.52 13.28 -21.71
CA LYS A 219 13.35 11.83 -21.55
C LYS A 219 11.89 11.43 -21.28
N LEU A 220 11.19 12.17 -20.41
CA LEU A 220 9.77 11.93 -20.14
C LEU A 220 8.92 12.11 -21.40
N ALA A 221 9.23 13.12 -22.23
CA ALA A 221 8.57 13.33 -23.51
C ALA A 221 8.86 12.21 -24.51
N GLN A 222 10.11 11.77 -24.62
CA GLN A 222 10.50 10.62 -25.47
C GLN A 222 9.77 9.34 -25.06
N ASN A 223 9.50 9.15 -23.76
CA ASN A 223 8.79 8.00 -23.22
C ASN A 223 7.26 8.20 -23.14
N GLY A 224 6.71 9.27 -23.72
CA GLY A 224 5.26 9.45 -23.85
C GLY A 224 4.53 9.93 -22.59
N PHE A 225 5.24 10.47 -21.60
CA PHE A 225 4.63 11.05 -20.37
C PHE A 225 4.37 12.56 -20.47
N ALA A 226 5.05 13.23 -21.39
CA ALA A 226 4.87 14.64 -21.70
C ALA A 226 4.89 14.87 -23.22
N VAL A 227 4.33 16.01 -23.66
CA VAL A 227 4.34 16.43 -25.05
C VAL A 227 4.98 17.80 -25.13
N LYS A 228 6.01 17.93 -25.97
CA LYS A 228 6.73 19.19 -26.19
C LYS A 228 5.85 20.16 -26.99
N GLN A 229 5.77 21.38 -26.52
CA GLN A 229 5.10 22.51 -27.18
C GLN A 229 6.13 23.50 -27.71
N GLU A 230 5.67 24.59 -28.34
CA GLU A 230 6.53 25.66 -28.83
C GLU A 230 7.35 26.30 -27.70
N ASN A 231 6.74 26.51 -26.53
CA ASN A 231 7.33 27.23 -25.40
C ASN A 231 7.38 26.44 -24.08
N GLY A 232 7.27 25.12 -24.13
CA GLY A 232 7.29 24.30 -22.93
C GLY A 232 6.82 22.87 -23.17
N PHE A 233 6.10 22.33 -22.19
CA PHE A 233 5.57 20.99 -22.18
C PHE A 233 4.15 20.97 -21.63
N VAL A 234 3.37 19.99 -22.05
CA VAL A 234 2.12 19.59 -21.40
C VAL A 234 2.23 18.12 -21.02
N LEU A 235 1.41 17.64 -20.10
CA LEU A 235 1.32 16.20 -19.83
C LEU A 235 0.75 15.46 -21.05
N SER A 236 1.16 14.20 -21.28
CA SER A 236 0.44 13.36 -22.24
C SER A 236 -0.97 13.05 -21.75
N GLU A 237 -1.86 12.55 -22.63
CA GLU A 237 -3.26 12.27 -22.26
C GLU A 237 -3.39 11.29 -21.05
N PRO A 238 -2.65 10.17 -20.97
CA PRO A 238 -2.70 9.30 -19.78
C PRO A 238 -2.23 10.01 -18.50
N ALA A 239 -1.17 10.81 -18.58
CA ALA A 239 -0.64 11.54 -17.43
C ALA A 239 -1.55 12.71 -17.00
N ALA A 240 -2.18 13.40 -17.94
CA ALA A 240 -3.18 14.44 -17.66
C ALA A 240 -4.43 13.82 -17.02
N THR A 241 -4.85 12.64 -17.49
CA THR A 241 -5.95 11.87 -16.89
C THR A 241 -5.60 11.49 -15.44
N LEU A 242 -4.39 10.99 -15.20
CA LEU A 242 -3.88 10.73 -13.85
C LEU A 242 -3.96 11.99 -12.96
N ALA A 243 -3.48 13.14 -13.44
CA ALA A 243 -3.57 14.41 -12.71
C ALA A 243 -5.02 14.78 -12.35
N SER A 244 -5.96 14.63 -13.29
CA SER A 244 -7.38 14.94 -13.07
C SER A 244 -8.09 13.97 -12.12
N ARG A 245 -7.60 12.73 -12.02
CA ARG A 245 -8.15 11.71 -11.11
C ARG A 245 -7.61 11.85 -9.70
N PHE A 246 -6.34 12.22 -9.58
CA PHE A 246 -5.64 12.46 -8.32
C PHE A 246 -5.62 13.94 -7.94
N MET A 247 -6.66 14.73 -8.22
CA MET A 247 -6.67 16.16 -7.90
C MET A 247 -6.40 16.43 -6.41
N LEU A 248 -7.00 15.64 -5.52
CA LEU A 248 -6.76 15.74 -4.08
C LEU A 248 -6.20 14.44 -3.50
N VAL A 249 -5.12 14.53 -2.71
CA VAL A 249 -4.66 13.37 -1.94
C VAL A 249 -5.54 13.27 -0.71
N ASP A 250 -6.35 12.23 -0.65
CA ASP A 250 -7.22 11.94 0.48
C ASP A 250 -6.43 11.22 1.59
N LYS A 251 -5.73 10.13 1.24
CA LYS A 251 -4.92 9.36 2.18
C LYS A 251 -3.62 8.87 1.57
N LEU A 252 -2.61 8.78 2.40
CA LEU A 252 -1.35 8.09 2.14
C LEU A 252 -1.27 6.86 3.04
N MET A 253 -1.11 5.70 2.43
CA MET A 253 -0.82 4.44 3.11
C MET A 253 0.61 4.02 2.80
N SER A 254 1.38 3.62 3.80
CA SER A 254 2.66 2.94 3.61
C SER A 254 2.57 1.55 4.20
N MET A 255 2.90 0.55 3.39
CA MET A 255 3.11 -0.80 3.86
C MET A 255 4.57 -1.16 3.74
N ARG A 256 5.14 -1.71 4.81
CA ARG A 256 6.50 -2.25 4.81
C ARG A 256 6.53 -3.55 5.56
N ALA A 257 7.29 -4.51 5.06
CA ALA A 257 7.62 -5.71 5.79
C ALA A 257 9.12 -5.93 5.71
N GLY A 258 9.69 -6.47 6.78
CA GLY A 258 11.12 -6.67 6.89
C GLY A 258 11.45 -7.92 7.69
N VAL A 259 12.59 -8.52 7.35
CA VAL A 259 13.13 -9.72 8.00
C VAL A 259 14.60 -9.46 8.31
N ASP A 260 15.02 -9.81 9.51
CA ASP A 260 16.44 -9.89 9.85
C ASP A 260 17.04 -11.17 9.25
N SER A 261 17.98 -10.99 8.33
CA SER A 261 18.75 -12.04 7.68
C SER A 261 20.21 -11.92 8.11
N ASN A 262 20.57 -12.61 9.20
CA ASN A 262 21.94 -12.67 9.74
C ASN A 262 22.53 -11.30 10.12
N GLY A 263 21.73 -10.44 10.76
CA GLY A 263 22.15 -9.11 11.21
C GLY A 263 21.97 -8.02 10.14
N GLN A 264 21.44 -8.37 8.97
CA GLN A 264 21.03 -7.40 7.95
C GLN A 264 19.51 -7.44 7.78
N VAL A 265 18.87 -6.30 8.01
CA VAL A 265 17.43 -6.16 7.78
C VAL A 265 17.18 -5.96 6.29
N VAL A 266 16.51 -6.94 5.67
CA VAL A 266 15.99 -6.82 4.31
C VAL A 266 14.52 -6.40 4.42
N GLN A 267 14.15 -5.34 3.71
CA GLN A 267 12.80 -4.77 3.76
C GLN A 267 12.25 -4.53 2.36
N VAL A 268 10.94 -4.72 2.22
CA VAL A 268 10.17 -4.45 1.02
C VAL A 268 8.90 -3.70 1.39
N GLY A 269 8.32 -2.98 0.44
CA GLY A 269 7.10 -2.25 0.69
C GLY A 269 6.79 -1.23 -0.38
N PHE A 270 5.65 -0.58 -0.18
CA PHE A 270 5.11 0.41 -1.09
C PHE A 270 4.49 1.57 -0.32
N ILE A 271 4.25 2.65 -1.05
CA ILE A 271 3.32 3.71 -0.65
C ILE A 271 2.15 3.70 -1.62
N CYS A 272 0.94 3.82 -1.09
CA CYS A 272 -0.29 3.96 -1.85
C CYS A 272 -0.86 5.36 -1.58
N VAL A 273 -0.99 6.15 -2.64
CA VAL A 273 -1.67 7.44 -2.63
C VAL A 273 -3.10 7.23 -3.05
N SER A 274 -4.07 7.77 -2.33
CA SER A 274 -5.49 7.64 -2.66
C SER A 274 -6.13 9.00 -2.95
N SER A 275 -7.02 9.01 -3.92
CA SER A 275 -7.91 10.13 -4.29
C SER A 275 -9.35 9.62 -4.38
N GLY A 276 -9.83 9.00 -3.29
CA GLY A 276 -11.07 8.25 -3.24
C GLY A 276 -10.86 6.74 -3.31
N VAL A 277 -11.95 5.99 -3.55
CA VAL A 277 -11.98 4.51 -3.38
C VAL A 277 -11.39 3.75 -4.58
N ASN A 278 -11.54 4.27 -5.79
CA ASN A 278 -11.13 3.60 -7.04
C ASN A 278 -9.89 4.26 -7.69
N ASP A 279 -9.36 5.31 -7.07
CA ASP A 279 -8.21 6.07 -7.55
C ASP A 279 -7.07 5.85 -6.54
N LEU A 280 -6.38 4.71 -6.65
CA LEU A 280 -5.23 4.35 -5.82
C LEU A 280 -3.97 4.26 -6.69
N LEU A 281 -2.90 4.92 -6.27
CA LEU A 281 -1.61 4.96 -6.96
C LEU A 281 -0.56 4.30 -6.08
N LEU A 282 -0.05 3.15 -6.52
CA LEU A 282 1.03 2.42 -5.89
C LEU A 282 2.37 3.01 -6.32
N LEU A 283 3.26 3.20 -5.34
CA LEU A 283 4.59 3.76 -5.49
C LEU A 283 5.59 2.81 -4.84
N GLU A 284 6.49 2.25 -5.64
CA GLU A 284 7.55 1.35 -5.21
C GLU A 284 8.89 1.83 -5.73
N ALA A 285 9.91 1.91 -4.88
CA ALA A 285 11.24 2.34 -5.28
C ALA A 285 12.26 1.23 -5.05
N ASP A 286 13.15 1.06 -6.04
CA ASP A 286 14.39 0.32 -5.88
C ASP A 286 15.60 1.28 -5.89
N GLU A 287 16.80 0.71 -5.99
CA GLU A 287 18.06 1.46 -6.00
C GLU A 287 18.19 2.47 -7.15
N ASN A 288 17.43 2.32 -8.24
CA ASN A 288 17.59 3.09 -9.48
C ASN A 288 16.31 3.77 -9.98
N LYS A 289 15.15 3.18 -9.69
CA LYS A 289 13.87 3.56 -10.28
C LYS A 289 12.76 3.68 -9.25
N LEU A 290 11.75 4.45 -9.63
CA LEU A 290 10.43 4.46 -9.05
C LEU A 290 9.45 3.79 -10.03
N PHE A 291 8.76 2.78 -9.57
CA PHE A 291 7.63 2.15 -10.22
C PHE A 291 6.35 2.78 -9.71
N VAL A 292 5.46 3.11 -10.65
CA VAL A 292 4.20 3.80 -10.39
C VAL A 292 3.11 3.07 -11.13
N GLU A 293 2.10 2.58 -10.42
CA GLU A 293 0.97 1.91 -11.05
C GLU A 293 -0.35 2.27 -10.37
N THR A 294 -1.43 2.34 -11.13
CA THR A 294 -2.77 2.42 -10.57
C THR A 294 -3.22 1.05 -10.09
N ALA A 295 -3.83 0.99 -8.91
CA ALA A 295 -4.29 -0.25 -8.30
C ALA A 295 -5.75 -0.17 -7.87
N SER A 296 -6.40 -1.33 -7.79
CA SER A 296 -7.69 -1.48 -7.12
C SER A 296 -7.51 -1.64 -5.61
N ALA A 297 -8.54 -1.28 -4.84
CA ALA A 297 -8.53 -1.49 -3.38
C ALA A 297 -8.34 -2.97 -3.03
N GLN A 298 -8.93 -3.88 -3.82
CA GLN A 298 -8.79 -5.31 -3.63
C GLN A 298 -7.33 -5.78 -3.77
N GLN A 299 -6.55 -5.22 -4.70
CA GLN A 299 -5.12 -5.51 -4.83
C GLN A 299 -4.35 -5.05 -3.59
N ILE A 300 -4.58 -3.82 -3.11
CA ILE A 300 -3.92 -3.30 -1.90
C ILE A 300 -4.27 -4.15 -0.67
N LEU A 301 -5.53 -4.53 -0.51
CA LEU A 301 -5.98 -5.39 0.59
C LEU A 301 -5.38 -6.79 0.53
N ASN A 302 -5.15 -7.33 -0.68
CA ASN A 302 -4.47 -8.62 -0.85
C ASN A 302 -3.01 -8.54 -0.43
N PHE A 303 -2.30 -7.46 -0.80
CA PHE A 303 -0.95 -7.21 -0.30
C PHE A 303 -0.93 -7.07 1.22
N ALA A 304 -1.85 -6.29 1.80
CA ALA A 304 -2.00 -6.13 3.24
C ALA A 304 -2.17 -7.46 3.96
N ARG A 305 -3.09 -8.31 3.49
CA ARG A 305 -3.27 -9.66 4.04
C ARG A 305 -1.98 -10.46 4.00
N HIS A 306 -1.29 -10.48 2.86
CA HIS A 306 -0.06 -11.24 2.69
C HIS A 306 1.05 -10.77 3.65
N PHE A 307 1.31 -9.47 3.71
CA PHE A 307 2.37 -8.92 4.57
C PHE A 307 2.06 -9.17 6.05
N LEU A 308 0.81 -8.94 6.47
CA LEU A 308 0.40 -9.06 7.87
C LEU A 308 0.26 -10.53 8.33
N SER A 309 0.26 -11.52 7.44
CA SER A 309 0.24 -12.94 7.80
C SER A 309 1.57 -13.66 7.61
N GLU A 310 2.33 -13.34 6.56
CA GLU A 310 3.48 -14.13 6.13
C GLU A 310 4.65 -13.27 5.62
N PRO A 311 5.27 -12.41 6.46
CA PRO A 311 6.36 -11.54 6.01
C PRO A 311 7.64 -12.31 5.63
N MET A 312 7.79 -13.57 6.03
CA MET A 312 9.01 -14.34 5.76
C MET A 312 9.10 -14.93 4.34
N GLN A 313 8.01 -14.90 3.55
CA GLN A 313 8.02 -15.40 2.16
C GLN A 313 8.39 -14.32 1.11
N LEU A 314 8.81 -13.14 1.57
CA LEU A 314 9.10 -11.96 0.74
C LEU A 314 10.38 -12.05 -0.11
N THR A 315 11.12 -13.16 -0.05
CA THR A 315 12.39 -13.32 -0.76
C THR A 315 12.24 -13.66 -2.25
N ASN A 316 11.09 -14.20 -2.69
CA ASN A 316 10.92 -14.67 -4.08
C ASN A 316 9.73 -14.09 -4.85
N LYS A 317 8.62 -13.66 -4.22
CA LYS A 317 7.39 -13.29 -4.94
C LYS A 317 7.29 -11.83 -5.38
N SER A 318 7.96 -10.89 -4.71
CA SER A 318 7.95 -9.47 -5.08
C SER A 318 8.66 -9.19 -6.42
N LYS A 319 9.62 -10.03 -6.81
CA LYS A 319 10.23 -9.98 -8.16
C LYS A 319 9.37 -10.66 -9.24
N GLU A 320 8.58 -11.67 -8.88
CA GLU A 320 7.77 -12.42 -9.85
C GLU A 320 6.41 -11.77 -10.12
N VAL A 321 5.79 -11.10 -9.14
CA VAL A 321 4.51 -10.40 -9.37
C VAL A 321 4.68 -9.16 -10.25
N ALA A 322 5.83 -8.47 -10.17
CA ALA A 322 6.21 -7.42 -11.12
C ALA A 322 6.61 -7.97 -12.52
N ALA A 323 6.94 -9.27 -12.64
CA ALA A 323 7.34 -9.91 -13.90
C ALA A 323 6.22 -10.77 -14.52
N SER A 324 5.08 -10.96 -13.86
CA SER A 324 4.00 -11.84 -14.33
C SER A 324 2.87 -11.11 -15.06
N ASN A 325 2.95 -9.78 -15.20
CA ASN A 325 1.98 -8.99 -15.95
C ASN A 325 2.62 -8.13 -17.05
N VAL A 326 3.47 -8.70 -17.91
CA VAL A 326 3.53 -8.21 -19.30
C VAL A 326 3.79 -9.37 -20.26
N SER A 327 2.76 -9.77 -21.00
CA SER A 327 2.89 -9.87 -22.45
C SER A 327 1.49 -9.80 -23.07
N LEU A 328 1.08 -8.60 -23.44
CA LEU A 328 0.04 -8.40 -24.45
C LEU A 328 0.67 -7.65 -25.60
N THR A 329 1.15 -8.41 -26.58
CA THR A 329 0.98 -7.99 -27.97
C THR A 329 -0.50 -8.20 -28.31
N PRO A 330 -1.21 -7.18 -28.82
CA PRO A 330 -2.63 -7.27 -29.08
C PRO A 330 -2.87 -7.98 -30.41
N ASP A 331 -3.14 -9.30 -30.40
CA ASP A 331 -4.01 -9.92 -31.44
C ASP A 331 -4.41 -11.42 -31.27
N GLU A 332 -4.29 -12.07 -30.10
CA GLU A 332 -4.80 -13.46 -29.97
C GLU A 332 -6.01 -13.61 -29.03
N PRO A 333 -7.08 -14.31 -29.47
CA PRO A 333 -8.30 -14.49 -28.70
C PRO A 333 -8.06 -15.37 -27.47
N VAL A 334 -8.62 -14.94 -26.32
CA VAL A 334 -8.50 -15.64 -25.03
C VAL A 334 -8.99 -17.09 -25.15
N THR A 335 -8.12 -18.05 -24.81
CA THR A 335 -8.43 -19.48 -24.76
C THR A 335 -8.33 -20.03 -23.33
N TYR A 336 -9.18 -21.00 -23.00
CA TYR A 336 -9.20 -21.74 -21.74
C TYR A 336 -8.89 -23.22 -21.98
N GLN A 337 -8.48 -23.96 -20.95
CA GLN A 337 -8.21 -25.40 -21.07
C GLN A 337 -9.44 -26.26 -20.74
N CYS A 338 -9.70 -27.26 -21.57
CA CYS A 338 -10.74 -28.26 -21.34
C CYS A 338 -10.46 -29.07 -20.08
N SER A 339 -11.37 -29.02 -19.10
CA SER A 339 -11.27 -29.79 -17.85
C SER A 339 -11.27 -31.31 -18.05
N ALA A 340 -11.70 -31.80 -19.22
CA ALA A 340 -11.73 -33.23 -19.53
C ALA A 340 -10.48 -33.74 -20.29
N CYS A 341 -9.81 -32.92 -21.10
CA CYS A 341 -8.73 -33.40 -21.98
C CYS A 341 -7.53 -32.44 -22.13
N GLY A 342 -7.56 -31.29 -21.46
CA GLY A 342 -6.53 -30.25 -21.52
C GLY A 342 -6.41 -29.53 -22.86
N GLY A 343 -7.30 -29.78 -23.84
CA GLY A 343 -7.30 -29.06 -25.11
C GLY A 343 -7.68 -27.59 -24.94
N ALA A 344 -7.03 -26.69 -25.69
CA ALA A 344 -7.40 -25.28 -25.71
C ALA A 344 -8.79 -25.08 -26.33
N ILE A 345 -9.58 -24.20 -25.73
CA ILE A 345 -10.96 -23.90 -26.11
C ILE A 345 -11.15 -22.38 -26.13
N ALA A 346 -11.73 -21.85 -27.20
CA ALA A 346 -12.10 -20.44 -27.26
C ALA A 346 -13.17 -20.11 -26.21
N ALA A 347 -13.12 -18.90 -25.64
CA ALA A 347 -14.03 -18.42 -24.60
C ALA A 347 -15.54 -18.60 -24.89
N THR A 348 -15.93 -18.70 -26.16
CA THR A 348 -17.32 -18.79 -26.63
C THR A 348 -17.73 -20.20 -27.10
N ALA A 349 -16.84 -21.18 -27.05
CA ALA A 349 -17.12 -22.50 -27.61
C ALA A 349 -17.99 -23.35 -26.66
N LYS A 350 -19.15 -23.80 -27.18
CA LYS A 350 -20.10 -24.66 -26.44
C LYS A 350 -19.61 -26.10 -26.25
N PHE A 351 -18.69 -26.57 -27.10
CA PHE A 351 -18.08 -27.90 -27.04
C PHE A 351 -16.57 -27.80 -27.28
N CYS A 352 -15.80 -28.67 -26.63
CA CYS A 352 -14.37 -28.77 -26.86
C CYS A 352 -14.09 -29.35 -28.25
N GLY A 353 -13.41 -28.61 -29.12
CA GLY A 353 -13.05 -29.09 -30.46
C GLY A 353 -12.10 -30.30 -30.47
N LYS A 354 -11.42 -30.61 -29.35
CA LYS A 354 -10.48 -31.73 -29.23
C LYS A 354 -11.12 -33.03 -28.76
N CYS A 355 -12.05 -32.98 -27.80
CA CYS A 355 -12.65 -34.19 -27.21
C CYS A 355 -14.19 -34.25 -27.30
N GLY A 356 -14.85 -33.24 -27.87
CA GLY A 356 -16.29 -33.21 -28.06
C GLY A 356 -17.14 -32.97 -26.80
N ASN A 357 -16.53 -32.87 -25.62
CA ASN A 357 -17.28 -32.65 -24.38
C ASN A 357 -17.86 -31.23 -24.32
N PRO A 358 -19.09 -31.07 -23.80
CA PRO A 358 -19.70 -29.76 -23.60
C PRO A 358 -18.90 -28.96 -22.56
N VAL A 359 -18.69 -27.68 -22.85
CA VAL A 359 -17.96 -26.77 -21.98
C VAL A 359 -18.96 -26.19 -20.98
N LYS A 360 -18.78 -26.49 -19.69
CA LYS A 360 -19.53 -25.80 -18.63
C LYS A 360 -18.97 -24.39 -18.50
N LEU A 361 -19.70 -23.41 -19.04
CA LEU A 361 -19.40 -22.00 -18.83
C LEU A 361 -19.49 -21.69 -17.33
N ALA A 362 -18.62 -20.79 -16.85
CA ALA A 362 -18.64 -20.36 -15.47
C ALA A 362 -20.00 -19.72 -15.12
N PRO A 363 -20.52 -19.93 -13.90
CA PRO A 363 -21.79 -19.33 -13.48
C PRO A 363 -21.71 -17.80 -13.52
N LYS A 364 -22.79 -17.15 -14.00
CA LYS A 364 -22.92 -15.68 -14.05
C LYS A 364 -23.77 -15.21 -12.86
N PHE A 365 -23.43 -14.06 -12.30
CA PHE A 365 -24.04 -13.55 -11.07
C PHE A 365 -24.59 -12.13 -11.27
N CYS A 366 -25.73 -11.85 -10.65
CA CYS A 366 -26.37 -10.54 -10.69
C CYS A 366 -25.48 -9.49 -10.01
N GLY A 367 -25.09 -8.44 -10.75
CA GLY A 367 -24.26 -7.35 -10.20
C GLY A 367 -24.90 -6.55 -9.05
N LYS A 368 -26.20 -6.71 -8.79
CA LYS A 368 -26.91 -6.02 -7.71
C LYS A 368 -27.09 -6.87 -6.44
N CYS A 369 -27.42 -8.15 -6.58
CA CYS A 369 -27.76 -9.01 -5.42
C CYS A 369 -26.89 -10.28 -5.31
N GLY A 370 -26.04 -10.55 -6.28
CA GLY A 370 -25.15 -11.72 -6.28
C GLY A 370 -25.83 -13.05 -6.62
N ALA A 371 -27.11 -13.08 -6.95
CA ALA A 371 -27.80 -14.31 -7.34
C ALA A 371 -27.27 -14.86 -8.67
N GLU A 372 -27.03 -16.17 -8.74
CA GLU A 372 -26.64 -16.89 -9.96
C GLU A 372 -27.77 -16.88 -10.98
N PHE A 373 -27.44 -16.77 -12.27
CA PHE A 373 -28.42 -16.80 -13.35
C PHE A 373 -27.91 -17.52 -14.59
N GLU A 374 -28.84 -18.05 -15.39
CA GLU A 374 -28.54 -18.71 -16.66
C GLU A 374 -28.31 -17.70 -17.80
N GLU A 375 -27.36 -18.00 -18.68
CA GLU A 375 -27.02 -17.15 -19.81
C GLU A 375 -28.22 -16.93 -20.75
N GLY A 376 -28.58 -15.66 -20.99
CA GLY A 376 -29.76 -15.26 -21.77
C GLY A 376 -30.94 -14.74 -20.94
N THR A 377 -30.85 -14.75 -19.61
CA THR A 377 -31.83 -14.09 -18.73
C THR A 377 -31.70 -12.57 -18.79
N ARG A 378 -32.84 -11.86 -18.98
CA ARG A 378 -32.86 -10.38 -19.11
C ARG A 378 -33.06 -9.65 -17.78
N PHE A 379 -33.61 -10.33 -16.78
CA PHE A 379 -33.87 -9.81 -15.44
C PHE A 379 -33.57 -10.88 -14.40
N CYS A 380 -33.07 -10.46 -13.25
CA CYS A 380 -32.72 -11.32 -12.13
C CYS A 380 -33.99 -11.91 -11.50
N GLY A 381 -34.04 -13.24 -11.37
CA GLY A 381 -35.17 -13.94 -10.74
C GLY A 381 -35.37 -13.63 -9.26
N GLU A 382 -34.31 -13.21 -8.56
CA GLU A 382 -34.35 -12.91 -7.12
C GLU A 382 -34.68 -11.43 -6.84
N CYS A 383 -34.02 -10.49 -7.51
CA CYS A 383 -34.17 -9.06 -7.20
C CYS A 383 -34.86 -8.23 -8.29
N GLY A 384 -35.30 -8.86 -9.39
CA GLY A 384 -36.03 -8.21 -10.50
C GLY A 384 -35.22 -7.19 -11.31
N SER A 385 -33.92 -7.05 -11.04
CA SER A 385 -33.07 -6.05 -11.70
C SER A 385 -32.60 -6.53 -13.07
N PRO A 386 -32.39 -5.64 -14.06
CA PRO A 386 -31.84 -6.02 -15.36
C PRO A 386 -30.47 -6.68 -15.20
N LEU A 387 -30.19 -7.72 -16.00
CA LEU A 387 -28.94 -8.51 -15.96
C LEU A 387 -28.01 -8.23 -17.15
#